data_AF-A0A150GAN9-F1
#
_entry.id   AF-A0A150GAN9-F1
#
_cell.length_a   1.000
_cell.length_b   1.000
_cell.length_c   1.000
_cell.angle_alpha   90.00
_cell.angle_beta   90.00
_cell.angle_gamma   90.00
#
_symmetry.space_group_name_H-M   'P 1'
#
loop_
_entity.id
_entity.type
_entity.pdbx_description
1 polymer ?
#
loop_
_entity_poly.entity_id
_entity_poly.type
_entity_poly.pdbx_seq_one_letter_code
_entity_poly.pdbx_strand_id
1 'polypeptide(L)'
;MVASDVPAVGPGLAETLLWDGERLHAAQNSFQQLAVVTAGLLLVTQMRAASASAAAGGAAAAAGWGPEARSAATRRLLAVVADPGMRLPHLTAELAALAGVAGDEEAEARLRRVFVGLMDPSSAAFRSISNALGAALVVHMTLGTTAAPGSGTAPTHGSAAGPGSSAGRSVGTSSGTTTGSGGGVAGAAAAALLGRVGASGLAPDVAALGGRLLALCAVNEAVHGELYERLYDELVQAECSASPRQGTPAPEAATSPHDRLVAAAAGDGEERLEEGDEI
;
A
#
# COMPACT_ATOMS: atom_id res chain seq x y z
N MET A 1 -11.45 18.39 2.07
CA MET A 1 -12.82 17.89 2.12
C MET A 1 -13.54 18.44 0.90
N VAL A 2 -13.95 17.56 0.00
CA VAL A 2 -14.79 17.92 -1.14
C VAL A 2 -16.20 17.54 -0.71
N ALA A 3 -16.93 18.48 -0.10
CA ALA A 3 -18.34 18.27 0.19
C ALA A 3 -19.10 18.38 -1.14
N SER A 4 -19.79 17.33 -1.57
CA SER A 4 -20.74 17.42 -2.68
C SER A 4 -22.12 17.74 -2.14
N ASP A 5 -22.76 18.81 -2.63
CA ASP A 5 -24.09 19.28 -2.21
C ASP A 5 -25.27 18.35 -2.61
N VAL A 6 -24.99 17.14 -3.08
CA VAL A 6 -26.03 16.19 -3.49
C VAL A 6 -26.11 15.07 -2.46
N PRO A 7 -27.19 15.00 -1.64
CA PRO A 7 -27.35 13.91 -0.68
C PRO A 7 -27.45 12.59 -1.45
N ALA A 8 -26.55 11.65 -1.17
CA ALA A 8 -26.52 10.32 -1.79
C ALA A 8 -27.68 9.40 -1.32
N VAL A 9 -28.61 9.95 -0.54
CA VAL A 9 -29.78 9.24 0.02
C VAL A 9 -30.85 9.06 -1.06
N GLY A 10 -30.56 8.21 -2.05
CA GLY A 10 -31.47 7.87 -3.13
C GLY A 10 -31.62 6.35 -3.31
N PRO A 11 -32.55 5.89 -4.18
CA PRO A 11 -32.77 4.47 -4.45
C PRO A 11 -31.53 3.74 -5.03
N GLY A 12 -30.49 4.48 -5.45
CA GLY A 12 -29.21 3.93 -5.92
C GLY A 12 -28.18 3.64 -4.82
N LEU A 13 -28.49 3.89 -3.55
CA LEU A 13 -27.54 3.67 -2.44
C LEU A 13 -27.10 2.21 -2.34
N ALA A 14 -28.04 1.27 -2.38
CA ALA A 14 -27.73 -0.16 -2.27
C ALA A 14 -26.83 -0.64 -3.42
N GLU A 15 -27.07 -0.14 -4.63
CA GLU A 15 -26.23 -0.43 -5.79
C GLU A 15 -24.82 0.17 -5.61
N THR A 16 -24.72 1.41 -5.14
CA THR A 16 -23.44 2.09 -4.87
C THR A 16 -22.60 1.31 -3.84
N LEU A 17 -23.23 0.86 -2.74
CA LEU A 17 -22.56 0.06 -1.70
C LEU A 17 -22.06 -1.30 -2.24
N LEU A 18 -22.81 -1.93 -3.14
CA LEU A 18 -22.40 -3.19 -3.78
C LEU A 18 -21.14 -2.96 -4.65
N TRP A 19 -21.13 -1.88 -5.45
CA TRP A 19 -19.97 -1.50 -6.26
C TRP A 19 -18.75 -1.13 -5.39
N ASP A 20 -18.96 -0.51 -4.23
CA ASP A 20 -17.86 -0.17 -3.31
C ASP A 20 -17.23 -1.40 -2.67
N GLY A 21 -18.02 -2.45 -2.39
CA GLY A 21 -17.50 -3.76 -1.99
C GLY A 21 -16.56 -4.34 -3.04
N GLU A 22 -16.97 -4.36 -4.31
CA GLU A 22 -16.13 -4.85 -5.41
C GLU A 22 -14.84 -4.02 -5.57
N ARG A 23 -14.95 -2.70 -5.49
CA ARG A 23 -13.79 -1.80 -5.59
C ARG A 23 -12.84 -1.95 -4.42
N LEU A 24 -13.35 -2.14 -3.19
CA LEU A 24 -12.53 -2.41 -2.01
C LEU A 24 -11.80 -3.73 -2.15
N HIS A 25 -12.48 -4.79 -2.59
CA HIS A 25 -11.84 -6.06 -2.89
C HIS A 25 -10.76 -5.93 -3.98
N ALA A 26 -11.01 -5.16 -5.04
CA ALA A 26 -10.02 -4.88 -6.07
C ALA A 26 -8.80 -4.10 -5.53
N ALA A 27 -9.02 -3.16 -4.60
CA ALA A 27 -7.95 -2.42 -3.94
C ALA A 27 -7.13 -3.31 -2.99
N GLN A 28 -7.78 -4.18 -2.21
CA GLN A 28 -7.14 -5.19 -1.37
C GLN A 28 -6.28 -6.15 -2.20
N ASN A 29 -6.84 -6.66 -3.31
CA ASN A 29 -6.09 -7.49 -4.25
C ASN A 29 -4.87 -6.72 -4.79
N SER A 30 -5.04 -5.48 -5.23
CA SER A 30 -3.92 -4.65 -5.71
C SER A 30 -2.82 -4.48 -4.64
N PHE A 31 -3.19 -4.28 -3.38
CA PHE A 31 -2.23 -4.19 -2.28
C PHE A 31 -1.45 -5.50 -2.08
N GLN A 32 -2.14 -6.64 -2.07
CA GLN A 32 -1.52 -7.96 -1.96
C GLN A 32 -0.56 -8.24 -3.13
N GLN A 33 -0.94 -7.87 -4.35
CA GLN A 33 -0.09 -7.97 -5.53
C GLN A 33 1.19 -7.14 -5.37
N LEU A 34 1.07 -5.89 -4.88
CA LEU A 34 2.23 -5.03 -4.59
C LEU A 34 3.16 -5.62 -3.53
N ALA A 35 2.61 -6.22 -2.47
CA ALA A 35 3.39 -6.89 -1.43
C ALA A 35 4.19 -8.07 -2.01
N VAL A 36 3.54 -8.91 -2.83
CA VAL A 36 4.17 -10.04 -3.52
C VAL A 36 5.29 -9.59 -4.47
N VAL A 37 5.05 -8.56 -5.29
CA VAL A 37 6.06 -8.03 -6.23
C VAL A 37 7.23 -7.40 -5.47
N THR A 38 6.97 -6.66 -4.39
CA THR A 38 8.01 -6.07 -3.52
C THR A 38 8.91 -7.16 -2.94
N ALA A 39 8.30 -8.20 -2.37
CA ALA A 39 9.01 -9.36 -1.84
C ALA A 39 9.88 -10.05 -2.90
N GLY A 40 9.31 -10.29 -4.08
CA GLY A 40 10.01 -10.91 -5.20
C GLY A 40 11.23 -10.10 -5.67
N LEU A 41 11.06 -8.78 -5.86
CA LEU A 41 12.14 -7.88 -6.26
C LEU A 41 13.26 -7.83 -5.22
N LEU A 42 12.91 -7.82 -3.92
CA LEU A 42 13.90 -7.85 -2.84
C LEU A 42 14.75 -9.13 -2.91
N LEU A 43 14.14 -10.30 -3.10
CA LEU A 43 14.89 -11.54 -3.26
C LEU A 43 15.76 -11.56 -4.52
N VAL A 44 15.23 -11.11 -5.66
CA VAL A 44 16.01 -11.00 -6.90
C VAL A 44 17.23 -10.11 -6.71
N THR A 45 17.08 -8.97 -6.02
CA THR A 45 18.21 -8.07 -5.74
C THR A 45 19.26 -8.72 -4.84
N GLN A 46 18.83 -9.44 -3.80
CA GLN A 46 19.74 -10.14 -2.87
C GLN A 46 20.50 -11.28 -3.57
N MET A 47 19.80 -12.09 -4.36
CA MET A 47 20.42 -13.19 -5.10
C MET A 47 21.40 -12.68 -6.15
N ARG A 48 21.03 -11.66 -6.93
CA ARG A 48 21.95 -11.04 -7.89
C ARG A 48 23.18 -10.44 -7.22
N ALA A 49 23.03 -9.80 -6.06
CA ALA A 49 24.16 -9.27 -5.30
C ALA A 49 25.08 -10.39 -4.80
N ALA A 50 24.52 -11.49 -4.29
CA ALA A 50 25.28 -12.65 -3.87
C ALA A 50 26.05 -13.27 -5.05
N SER A 51 25.40 -13.49 -6.20
CA SER A 51 26.03 -14.02 -7.40
C SER A 51 27.13 -13.09 -7.95
N ALA A 52 26.90 -11.77 -7.93
CA ALA A 52 27.90 -10.80 -8.37
C ALA A 52 29.14 -10.81 -7.45
N SER A 53 28.97 -11.02 -6.14
CA SER A 53 30.09 -11.10 -5.19
C SER A 53 30.95 -12.36 -5.37
N ALA A 54 30.38 -13.45 -5.90
CA ALA A 54 31.10 -14.69 -6.15
C ALA A 54 31.87 -14.70 -7.48
N ALA A 55 31.48 -13.86 -8.46
CA ALA A 55 32.11 -13.81 -9.77
C ALA A 55 33.35 -12.91 -9.77
N ALA A 56 34.46 -13.37 -10.35
CA ALA A 56 35.71 -12.60 -10.50
C ALA A 56 35.57 -11.31 -11.36
N GLY A 57 34.39 -11.05 -11.92
CA GLY A 57 34.03 -9.85 -12.71
C GLY A 57 32.76 -9.13 -12.22
N GLY A 58 32.43 -9.22 -10.93
CA GLY A 58 31.16 -8.79 -10.33
C GLY A 58 30.64 -7.39 -10.70
N ALA A 59 31.53 -6.45 -11.04
CA ALA A 59 31.13 -5.09 -11.44
C ALA A 59 30.27 -5.07 -12.73
N ALA A 60 30.60 -5.90 -13.73
CA ALA A 60 29.86 -5.94 -14.99
C ALA A 60 28.47 -6.61 -14.82
N ALA A 61 28.38 -7.63 -13.97
CA ALA A 61 27.11 -8.28 -13.64
C ALA A 61 26.18 -7.36 -12.84
N ALA A 62 26.73 -6.57 -11.91
CA ALA A 62 25.97 -5.56 -11.16
C ALA A 62 25.44 -4.44 -12.06
N ALA A 63 26.21 -4.02 -13.08
CA ALA A 63 25.79 -3.00 -14.04
C ALA A 63 24.52 -3.39 -14.82
N GLY A 64 24.25 -4.69 -15.01
CA GLY A 64 23.06 -5.19 -15.67
C GLY A 64 21.76 -5.09 -14.85
N TRP A 65 21.84 -4.77 -13.55
CA TRP A 65 20.65 -4.60 -12.68
C TRP A 65 20.36 -3.13 -12.38
N GLY A 66 20.39 -2.30 -13.42
CA GLY A 66 20.06 -0.88 -13.35
C GLY A 66 18.57 -0.59 -13.11
N PRO A 67 18.19 0.70 -13.00
CA PRO A 67 16.80 1.13 -12.81
C PRO A 67 15.84 0.63 -13.91
N GLU A 68 16.27 0.64 -15.17
CA GLU A 68 15.46 0.18 -16.31
C GLU A 68 15.15 -1.32 -16.22
N ALA A 69 16.15 -2.14 -15.90
CA ALA A 69 15.99 -3.58 -15.70
C ALA A 69 15.03 -3.88 -14.54
N ARG A 70 15.15 -3.14 -13.42
CA ARG A 70 14.23 -3.26 -12.30
C ARG A 70 12.80 -2.85 -12.67
N SER A 71 12.63 -1.77 -13.43
CA SER A 71 11.32 -1.32 -13.91
C SER A 71 10.68 -2.35 -14.85
N ALA A 72 11.46 -2.93 -15.77
CA ALA A 72 10.99 -4.00 -16.64
C ALA A 72 10.60 -5.28 -15.86
N ALA A 73 11.43 -5.68 -14.90
CA ALA A 73 11.15 -6.79 -14.00
C ALA A 73 9.86 -6.55 -13.19
N THR A 74 9.67 -5.33 -12.68
CA THR A 74 8.47 -4.92 -11.94
C THR A 74 7.22 -5.09 -12.79
N ARG A 75 7.20 -4.56 -14.02
CA ARG A 75 6.07 -4.71 -14.94
C ARG A 75 5.76 -6.17 -15.27
N ARG A 76 6.80 -6.98 -15.50
CA ARG A 76 6.65 -8.41 -15.79
C ARG A 76 6.04 -9.16 -14.60
N LEU A 77 6.54 -8.89 -13.39
CA LEU A 77 6.01 -9.52 -12.18
C LEU A 77 4.57 -9.08 -11.87
N LEU A 78 4.23 -7.81 -12.06
CA LEU A 78 2.85 -7.34 -11.93
C LEU A 78 1.91 -8.05 -12.90
N ALA A 79 2.32 -8.25 -14.16
CA ALA A 79 1.53 -9.00 -15.13
C ALA A 79 1.33 -10.47 -14.72
N VAL A 80 2.38 -11.13 -14.21
CA VAL A 80 2.30 -12.51 -13.72
C VAL A 80 1.36 -12.63 -12.51
N VAL A 81 1.46 -11.70 -11.56
CA VAL A 81 0.70 -11.73 -10.31
C VAL A 81 -0.75 -11.25 -10.51
N ALA A 82 -1.05 -10.57 -11.61
CA ALA A 82 -2.41 -10.21 -12.01
C ALA A 82 -3.19 -11.37 -12.66
N ASP A 83 -2.53 -12.44 -13.10
CA ASP A 83 -3.19 -13.61 -13.68
C ASP A 83 -3.93 -14.43 -12.59
N PRO A 84 -5.26 -14.60 -12.66
CA PRO A 84 -6.02 -15.40 -11.70
C PRO A 84 -5.66 -16.89 -11.74
N GLY A 85 -5.09 -17.37 -12.85
CA GLY A 85 -4.57 -18.73 -13.01
C GLY A 85 -3.15 -18.91 -12.49
N MET A 86 -2.52 -17.85 -11.95
CA MET A 86 -1.14 -17.89 -11.49
C MET A 86 -0.95 -18.92 -10.39
N ARG A 87 0.05 -19.78 -10.58
CA ARG A 87 0.50 -20.74 -9.58
C ARG A 87 1.86 -20.33 -9.06
N LEU A 88 2.11 -20.59 -7.78
CA LEU A 88 3.39 -20.28 -7.13
C LEU A 88 4.64 -20.76 -7.93
N PRO A 89 4.67 -21.96 -8.55
CA PRO A 89 5.80 -22.38 -9.38
C PRO A 89 6.09 -21.47 -10.59
N HIS A 90 5.07 -20.85 -11.20
CA HIS A 90 5.29 -19.93 -12.33
C HIS A 90 5.95 -18.65 -11.84
N LEU A 91 5.51 -18.13 -10.69
CA LEU A 91 6.13 -16.97 -10.07
C LEU A 91 7.58 -17.28 -9.64
N THR A 92 7.85 -18.45 -9.07
CA THR A 92 9.23 -18.80 -8.68
C THR A 92 10.15 -18.96 -9.88
N ALA A 93 9.68 -19.57 -10.98
CA ALA A 93 10.44 -19.67 -12.23
C ALA A 93 10.76 -18.28 -12.80
N GLU A 94 9.80 -17.36 -12.78
CA GLU A 94 9.99 -15.97 -13.20
C GLU A 94 11.00 -15.23 -12.31
N LEU A 95 10.90 -15.38 -11.00
CA LEU A 95 11.87 -14.81 -10.06
C LEU A 95 13.27 -15.42 -10.24
N ALA A 96 13.38 -16.72 -10.50
CA ALA A 96 14.64 -17.41 -10.79
C ALA A 96 15.28 -16.90 -12.09
N ALA A 97 14.48 -16.70 -13.14
CA ALA A 97 14.92 -16.10 -14.40
C ALA A 97 15.43 -14.67 -14.20
N LEU A 98 14.71 -13.86 -13.43
CA LEU A 98 15.15 -12.50 -13.10
C LEU A 98 16.43 -12.50 -12.25
N ALA A 99 16.56 -13.41 -11.29
CA ALA A 99 17.74 -13.57 -10.45
C ALA A 99 18.96 -14.13 -11.20
N GLY A 100 18.77 -14.67 -12.41
CA GLY A 100 19.84 -15.27 -13.21
C GLY A 100 20.22 -16.69 -12.75
N VAL A 101 19.30 -17.40 -12.11
CA VAL A 101 19.48 -18.77 -11.60
C VAL A 101 18.47 -19.75 -12.22
N ALA A 102 17.85 -19.39 -13.35
CA ALA A 102 16.94 -20.28 -14.05
C ALA A 102 17.67 -21.55 -14.52
N GLY A 103 17.07 -22.70 -14.23
CA GLY A 103 17.63 -24.02 -14.53
C GLY A 103 18.51 -24.60 -13.42
N ASP A 104 18.80 -23.85 -12.36
CA ASP A 104 19.42 -24.37 -11.13
C ASP A 104 18.31 -24.77 -10.13
N GLU A 105 18.03 -26.08 -10.06
CA GLU A 105 16.96 -26.63 -9.21
C GLU A 105 17.17 -26.34 -7.72
N GLU A 106 18.42 -26.33 -7.25
CA GLU A 106 18.73 -26.07 -5.84
C GLU A 106 18.55 -24.59 -5.49
N ALA A 107 19.01 -23.69 -6.35
CA ALA A 107 18.83 -22.25 -6.20
C ALA A 107 17.35 -21.87 -6.28
N GLU A 108 16.58 -22.47 -7.19
CA GLU A 108 15.14 -22.24 -7.31
C GLU A 108 14.38 -22.76 -6.09
N ALA A 109 14.70 -23.97 -5.59
CA ALA A 109 14.09 -24.51 -4.37
C ALA A 109 14.39 -23.63 -3.15
N ARG A 110 15.62 -23.10 -3.05
CA ARG A 110 16.01 -22.15 -2.00
C ARG A 110 15.24 -20.84 -2.12
N LEU A 111 15.19 -20.25 -3.31
CA LEU A 111 14.41 -19.03 -3.61
C LEU A 111 12.96 -19.21 -3.19
N ARG A 112 12.32 -20.32 -3.59
CA ARG A 112 10.94 -20.64 -3.22
C ARG A 112 10.75 -20.71 -1.71
N ARG A 113 11.64 -21.40 -0.99
CA ARG A 113 11.56 -21.52 0.48
C ARG A 113 11.66 -20.15 1.16
N VAL A 114 12.63 -19.33 0.74
CA VAL A 114 12.82 -17.98 1.31
C VAL A 114 11.63 -17.09 0.96
N PHE A 115 11.11 -17.16 -0.27
CA PHE A 115 9.94 -16.40 -0.68
C PHE A 115 8.70 -16.74 0.16
N VAL A 116 8.40 -18.04 0.36
CA VAL A 116 7.28 -18.45 1.22
C VAL A 116 7.48 -17.97 2.66
N GLY A 117 8.69 -18.10 3.22
CA GLY A 117 8.97 -17.62 4.58
C GLY A 117 8.90 -16.10 4.72
N LEU A 118 9.25 -15.35 3.67
CA LEU A 118 9.14 -13.90 3.63
C LEU A 118 7.69 -13.44 3.49
N MET A 119 6.84 -14.22 2.83
CA MET A 119 5.39 -13.97 2.71
C MET A 119 4.57 -14.44 3.92
N ASP A 120 5.21 -15.03 4.94
CA ASP A 120 4.54 -15.33 6.20
C ASP A 120 4.17 -14.01 6.92
N PRO A 121 2.87 -13.78 7.21
CA PRO A 121 2.41 -12.57 7.91
C PRO A 121 3.05 -12.34 9.28
N SER A 122 3.49 -13.42 9.95
CA SER A 122 4.17 -13.34 11.25
C SER A 122 5.63 -12.88 11.14
N SER A 123 6.21 -12.96 9.93
CA SER A 123 7.62 -12.62 9.71
C SER A 123 7.89 -11.13 9.89
N ALA A 124 9.08 -10.81 10.42
CA ALA A 124 9.53 -9.41 10.52
C ALA A 124 9.71 -8.77 9.14
N ALA A 125 10.11 -9.55 8.13
CA ALA A 125 10.30 -9.09 6.76
C ALA A 125 8.98 -8.67 6.12
N PHE A 126 7.92 -9.48 6.22
CA PHE A 126 6.59 -9.13 5.74
C PHE A 126 6.05 -7.87 6.39
N ARG A 127 6.20 -7.74 7.71
CA ARG A 127 5.80 -6.53 8.46
C ARG A 127 6.56 -5.29 7.98
N SER A 128 7.86 -5.40 7.74
CA SER A 128 8.67 -4.30 7.19
C SER A 128 8.19 -3.86 5.81
N ILE A 129 7.93 -4.83 4.91
CA ILE A 129 7.41 -4.56 3.55
C ILE A 129 6.03 -3.90 3.63
N SER A 130 5.13 -4.45 4.44
CA SER A 130 3.78 -3.93 4.62
C SER A 130 3.79 -2.51 5.20
N ASN A 131 4.67 -2.23 6.17
CA ASN A 131 4.85 -0.90 6.75
C ASN A 131 5.39 0.09 5.72
N ALA A 132 6.36 -0.30 4.88
CA ALA A 132 6.90 0.56 3.83
C ALA A 132 5.83 0.90 2.77
N LEU A 133 5.04 -0.09 2.34
CA LEU A 133 3.92 0.10 1.41
C LEU A 133 2.82 0.96 2.03
N GLY A 134 2.43 0.68 3.26
CA GLY A 134 1.44 1.46 4.01
C GLY A 134 1.87 2.92 4.19
N ALA A 135 3.12 3.16 4.58
CA ALA A 135 3.65 4.51 4.72
C ALA A 135 3.69 5.25 3.37
N ALA A 136 4.10 4.58 2.29
CA ALA A 136 4.10 5.16 0.96
C ALA A 136 2.68 5.51 0.47
N LEU A 137 1.69 4.65 0.76
CA LEU A 137 0.27 4.94 0.49
C LEU A 137 -0.23 6.14 1.28
N VAL A 138 0.04 6.20 2.58
CA VAL A 138 -0.36 7.35 3.43
C VAL A 138 0.25 8.65 2.93
N VAL A 139 1.52 8.62 2.51
CA VAL A 139 2.18 9.80 1.91
C VAL A 139 1.44 10.25 0.65
N HIS A 140 1.04 9.34 -0.23
CA HIS A 140 0.26 9.68 -1.42
C HIS A 140 -1.15 10.19 -1.11
N MET A 141 -1.80 9.63 -0.08
CA MET A 141 -3.13 10.05 0.34
C MET A 141 -3.13 11.43 1.01
N THR A 142 -2.08 11.75 1.76
CA THR A 142 -1.97 13.01 2.54
C THR A 142 -1.44 14.17 1.72
N LEU A 143 -0.41 13.95 0.90
CA LEU A 143 0.19 14.99 0.05
C LEU A 143 -0.51 15.13 -1.30
N GLY A 144 -1.46 14.24 -1.58
CA GLY A 144 -2.17 14.15 -2.85
C GLY A 144 -1.32 13.53 -3.96
N THR A 145 -2.01 13.03 -4.98
CA THR A 145 -1.39 12.73 -6.25
C THR A 145 -1.40 14.01 -7.08
N THR A 146 -0.23 14.56 -7.38
CA THR A 146 -0.11 15.54 -8.46
C THR A 146 -0.27 14.77 -9.76
N ALA A 147 -1.49 14.32 -10.07
CA ALA A 147 -1.81 13.76 -11.37
C ALA A 147 -1.40 14.82 -12.38
N ALA A 148 -0.36 14.55 -13.17
CA ALA A 148 0.09 15.47 -14.19
C ALA A 148 -1.12 15.82 -15.07
N PRO A 149 -1.59 17.08 -15.09
CA PRO A 149 -2.77 17.45 -15.85
C PRO A 149 -2.39 17.43 -17.34
N GLY A 150 -2.48 16.27 -18.01
CA GLY A 150 -2.06 16.24 -19.41
C GLY A 150 -1.72 14.90 -20.05
N SER A 151 -2.54 13.88 -19.89
CA SER A 151 -2.70 12.87 -20.96
C SER A 151 -4.17 12.66 -21.28
N GLY A 152 -4.88 13.78 -21.43
CA GLY A 152 -6.12 13.82 -22.19
C GLY A 152 -5.81 13.58 -23.66
N THR A 153 -5.41 12.36 -24.02
CA THR A 153 -5.82 11.82 -25.31
C THR A 153 -7.32 11.69 -25.21
N ALA A 154 -8.02 12.75 -25.64
CA ALA A 154 -9.43 12.66 -25.97
C ALA A 154 -9.62 11.39 -26.83
N PRO A 155 -10.70 10.62 -26.65
CA PRO A 155 -11.01 9.53 -27.56
C PRO A 155 -11.23 10.14 -28.95
N THR A 156 -10.19 10.17 -29.77
CA THR A 156 -10.31 10.39 -31.20
C THR A 156 -11.13 9.23 -31.74
N HIS A 157 -12.43 9.43 -31.89
CA HIS A 157 -13.25 8.64 -32.77
C HIS A 157 -12.67 8.75 -34.17
N GLY A 158 -11.88 7.74 -34.54
CA GLY A 158 -11.28 7.63 -35.86
C GLY A 158 -12.37 7.54 -36.92
N SER A 159 -12.53 8.62 -37.68
CA SER A 159 -13.05 8.58 -39.04
C SER A 159 -11.89 8.17 -39.96
N ALA A 160 -12.06 7.05 -40.66
CA ALA A 160 -11.08 6.50 -41.58
C ALA A 160 -11.19 7.18 -42.95
N ALA A 161 -10.06 7.64 -43.51
CA ALA A 161 -9.56 7.29 -44.85
C ALA A 161 -8.58 8.36 -45.38
N GLY A 162 -7.39 7.91 -45.80
CA GLY A 162 -6.49 8.69 -46.64
C GLY A 162 -5.08 8.10 -46.71
N PRO A 163 -4.69 7.46 -47.83
CA PRO A 163 -3.33 7.00 -48.06
C PRO A 163 -2.51 8.05 -48.81
N GLY A 164 -1.31 8.35 -48.33
CA GLY A 164 -0.33 9.12 -49.09
C GLY A 164 0.96 9.40 -48.33
N SER A 165 2.04 8.72 -48.75
CA SER A 165 3.40 9.26 -49.04
C SER A 165 4.04 10.27 -48.06
N SER A 166 5.32 10.26 -47.69
CA SER A 166 6.51 9.41 -47.86
C SER A 166 7.62 10.06 -47.00
N ALA A 167 8.63 9.26 -46.65
CA ALA A 167 10.04 9.62 -46.42
C ALA A 167 10.39 10.93 -45.66
N GLY A 168 10.82 10.77 -44.41
CA GLY A 168 11.51 11.81 -43.64
C GLY A 168 12.23 11.22 -42.43
N ARG A 169 13.35 10.53 -42.67
CA ARG A 169 14.20 9.89 -41.65
C ARG A 169 14.99 10.98 -40.91
N SER A 170 14.51 11.41 -39.74
CA SER A 170 15.32 12.22 -38.81
C SER A 170 15.93 11.32 -37.73
N VAL A 171 17.26 11.17 -37.79
CA VAL A 171 18.05 10.55 -36.72
C VAL A 171 18.40 11.66 -35.75
N GLY A 172 17.50 11.87 -34.78
CA GLY A 172 17.77 12.70 -33.61
C GLY A 172 18.19 11.80 -32.45
N THR A 173 19.49 11.67 -32.21
CA THR A 173 20.02 11.10 -30.96
C THR A 173 19.86 12.13 -29.85
N SER A 174 18.65 12.29 -29.34
CA SER A 174 18.43 12.95 -28.06
C SER A 174 18.82 11.95 -26.96
N SER A 175 20.02 12.12 -26.40
CA SER A 175 20.34 11.65 -25.05
C SER A 175 19.49 12.48 -24.07
N GLY A 176 18.20 12.18 -24.07
CA GLY A 176 17.25 12.71 -23.13
C GLY A 176 17.36 11.85 -21.89
N THR A 177 18.05 12.34 -20.87
CA THR A 177 17.82 11.90 -19.49
C THR A 177 16.40 12.33 -19.13
N THR A 178 15.41 11.58 -19.62
CA THR A 178 14.02 11.69 -19.18
C THR A 178 13.91 11.01 -17.83
N THR A 179 14.58 11.57 -16.83
CA THR A 179 14.08 11.56 -15.45
C THR A 179 12.82 12.41 -15.45
N GLY A 180 11.76 11.87 -16.05
CA GLY A 180 10.40 12.35 -15.96
C GLY A 180 9.94 12.19 -14.53
N SER A 181 10.43 13.07 -13.67
CA SER A 181 10.01 13.24 -12.28
C SER A 181 8.63 13.91 -12.26
N GLY A 182 7.65 13.27 -12.88
CA GLY A 182 6.24 13.61 -12.75
C GLY A 182 5.66 13.18 -11.41
N GLY A 183 6.42 12.45 -10.59
CA GLY A 183 6.10 12.23 -9.19
C GLY A 183 6.47 13.48 -8.41
N GLY A 184 5.48 14.31 -8.04
CA GLY A 184 5.69 15.43 -7.12
C GLY A 184 6.30 14.98 -5.78
N VAL A 185 6.32 15.87 -4.78
CA VAL A 185 6.94 15.62 -3.46
C VAL A 185 6.50 14.27 -2.85
N ALA A 186 5.22 13.91 -3.02
CA ALA A 186 4.67 12.62 -2.58
C ALA A 186 5.35 11.41 -3.25
N GLY A 187 5.57 11.46 -4.56
CA GLY A 187 6.20 10.38 -5.32
C GLY A 187 7.67 10.18 -4.94
N ALA A 188 8.41 11.29 -4.72
CA ALA A 188 9.79 11.22 -4.25
C ALA A 188 9.88 10.61 -2.84
N ALA A 189 9.01 11.03 -1.92
CA ALA A 189 8.94 10.49 -0.57
C ALA A 189 8.55 9.00 -0.55
N ALA A 190 7.54 8.60 -1.33
CA ALA A 190 7.14 7.21 -1.49
C ALA A 190 8.28 6.35 -2.07
N ALA A 191 8.95 6.83 -3.12
CA ALA A 191 10.10 6.15 -3.71
C ALA A 191 11.26 5.97 -2.70
N ALA A 192 11.49 6.96 -1.83
CA ALA A 192 12.49 6.87 -0.77
C ALA A 192 12.13 5.82 0.30
N LEU A 193 10.86 5.75 0.71
CA LEU A 193 10.37 4.73 1.65
C LEU A 193 10.50 3.32 1.06
N LEU A 194 10.07 3.14 -0.19
CA LEU A 194 10.15 1.86 -0.90
C LEU A 194 11.59 1.48 -1.27
N GLY A 195 12.48 2.48 -1.44
CA GLY A 195 13.90 2.26 -1.68
C GLY A 195 14.58 1.45 -0.57
N ARG A 196 14.10 1.55 0.68
CA ARG A 196 14.61 0.78 1.83
C ARG A 196 14.39 -0.72 1.69
N VAL A 197 13.36 -1.12 0.94
CA VAL A 197 13.05 -2.52 0.62
C VAL A 197 13.40 -2.87 -0.84
N GLY A 198 14.18 -2.03 -1.52
CA GLY A 198 14.62 -2.27 -2.90
C GLY A 198 13.54 -2.06 -3.97
N ALA A 199 12.37 -1.52 -3.61
CA ALA A 199 11.18 -1.46 -4.45
C ALA A 199 10.78 -0.04 -4.88
N SER A 200 11.74 0.89 -4.99
CA SER A 200 11.48 2.28 -5.39
C SER A 200 10.76 2.42 -6.74
N GLY A 201 10.90 1.42 -7.62
CA GLY A 201 10.21 1.39 -8.92
C GLY A 201 8.69 1.19 -8.84
N LEU A 202 8.15 0.76 -7.69
CA LEU A 202 6.71 0.59 -7.45
C LEU A 202 6.00 1.89 -7.03
N ALA A 203 6.72 3.00 -6.86
CA ALA A 203 6.12 4.27 -6.45
C ALA A 203 4.94 4.71 -7.34
N PRO A 204 4.98 4.58 -8.69
CA PRO A 204 3.83 4.90 -9.53
C PRO A 204 2.61 4.01 -9.28
N ASP A 205 2.82 2.71 -9.05
CA ASP A 205 1.74 1.76 -8.78
C ASP A 205 1.10 2.00 -7.41
N VAL A 206 1.92 2.35 -6.41
CA VAL A 206 1.45 2.79 -5.08
C VAL A 206 0.66 4.09 -5.19
N ALA A 207 1.11 5.05 -5.99
CA ALA A 207 0.36 6.29 -6.25
C ALA A 207 -1.01 6.01 -6.90
N ALA A 208 -1.06 5.09 -7.87
CA ALA A 208 -2.31 4.69 -8.53
C ALA A 208 -3.27 3.98 -7.56
N LEU A 209 -2.76 3.13 -6.66
CA LEU A 209 -3.56 2.53 -5.60
C LEU A 209 -4.07 3.59 -4.60
N GLY A 210 -3.20 4.52 -4.17
CA GLY A 210 -3.59 5.63 -3.30
C GLY A 210 -4.71 6.48 -3.91
N GLY A 211 -4.64 6.77 -5.22
CA GLY A 211 -5.70 7.47 -5.94
C GLY A 211 -7.04 6.73 -5.94
N ARG A 212 -7.03 5.40 -6.14
CA ARG A 212 -8.24 4.57 -6.06
C ARG A 212 -8.84 4.53 -4.65
N LEU A 213 -8.00 4.42 -3.63
CA LEU A 213 -8.44 4.44 -2.22
C LEU A 213 -9.02 5.80 -1.84
N LEU A 214 -8.41 6.91 -2.25
CA LEU A 214 -8.98 8.25 -2.04
C LEU A 214 -10.35 8.41 -2.70
N ALA A 215 -10.51 7.90 -3.93
CA ALA A 215 -11.80 7.93 -4.60
C ALA A 215 -12.87 7.13 -3.82
N LEU A 216 -12.51 5.98 -3.25
CA LEU A 216 -13.39 5.20 -2.39
C LEU A 216 -13.73 5.93 -1.09
N CYS A 217 -12.74 6.54 -0.43
CA CYS A 217 -12.96 7.34 0.76
C CYS A 217 -13.90 8.53 0.47
N ALA A 218 -13.76 9.20 -0.68
CA ALA A 218 -14.62 10.29 -1.08
C ALA A 218 -16.07 9.85 -1.31
N VAL A 219 -16.29 8.68 -1.93
CA VAL A 219 -17.64 8.11 -2.09
C VAL A 219 -18.22 7.75 -0.72
N ASN A 220 -17.46 7.07 0.14
CA ASN A 220 -17.91 6.73 1.49
C ASN A 220 -18.23 7.97 2.34
N GLU A 221 -17.43 9.03 2.24
CA GLU A 221 -17.68 10.31 2.91
C GLU A 221 -18.95 10.98 2.36
N ALA A 222 -19.15 11.01 1.04
CA ALA A 222 -20.35 11.56 0.43
C ALA A 222 -21.63 10.75 0.77
N VAL A 223 -21.50 9.43 0.92
CA VAL A 223 -22.62 8.53 1.21
C VAL A 223 -22.97 8.50 2.69
N HIS A 224 -21.97 8.40 3.55
CA HIS A 224 -22.16 8.17 4.99
C HIS A 224 -21.87 9.40 5.86
N GLY A 225 -21.25 10.45 5.33
CA GLY A 225 -20.90 11.65 6.08
C GLY A 225 -22.11 12.26 6.79
N GLU A 226 -23.19 12.53 6.06
CA GLU A 226 -24.44 13.06 6.62
C GLU A 226 -25.11 12.11 7.63
N LEU A 227 -24.92 10.80 7.49
CA LEU A 227 -25.44 9.82 8.45
C LEU A 227 -24.63 9.85 9.75
N TYR A 228 -23.31 9.90 9.65
CA TYR A 228 -22.43 9.96 10.81
C TYR A 228 -22.58 11.28 11.57
N GLU A 229 -22.75 12.41 10.87
CA GLU A 229 -23.05 13.69 11.50
C GLU A 229 -24.36 13.64 12.30
N ARG A 230 -25.43 13.07 11.71
CA ARG A 230 -26.71 12.90 12.42
C ARG A 230 -26.61 12.01 13.66
N LEU A 231 -25.94 10.85 13.54
CA LEU A 231 -25.74 9.95 14.68
C LEU A 231 -24.91 10.60 15.78
N TYR A 232 -23.91 11.41 15.41
CA TYR A 232 -23.12 12.18 16.37
C TYR A 232 -23.96 13.23 17.10
N ASP A 233 -24.78 13.99 16.38
CA ASP A 233 -25.69 14.97 16.98
C ASP A 233 -26.71 14.31 17.93
N GLU A 234 -27.25 13.14 17.57
CA GLU A 234 -28.14 12.36 18.43
C GLU A 234 -27.45 11.92 19.72
N LEU A 235 -26.20 11.47 19.66
CA LEU A 235 -25.41 11.10 20.84
C LEU A 235 -25.12 12.29 21.75
N VAL A 236 -24.73 13.44 21.18
CA VAL A 236 -24.47 14.67 21.95
C VAL A 236 -25.76 15.17 22.62
N GLN A 237 -26.91 15.10 21.92
CA GLN A 237 -28.21 15.43 22.51
C GLN A 237 -28.60 14.46 23.63
N ALA A 238 -28.36 13.16 23.45
CA ALA A 238 -28.59 12.17 24.48
C ALA A 238 -27.74 12.46 25.73
N GLU A 239 -26.45 12.77 25.59
CA GLU A 239 -25.58 13.14 26.71
C GLU A 239 -26.03 14.42 27.43
N CYS A 240 -26.43 15.45 26.68
CA CYS A 240 -26.95 16.70 27.24
C CYS A 240 -28.28 16.51 27.98
N SER A 241 -29.16 15.63 27.48
CA SER A 241 -30.44 15.30 28.12
C SER A 241 -30.27 14.38 29.33
N ALA A 242 -29.26 13.52 29.31
CA ALA A 242 -28.93 12.58 30.38
C ALA A 242 -28.16 13.25 31.53
N SER A 243 -27.52 14.41 31.30
CA SER A 243 -26.90 15.21 32.35
C SER A 243 -27.99 15.69 33.32
N PRO A 244 -28.19 15.04 34.48
CA PRO A 244 -29.22 15.44 35.41
C PRO A 244 -28.79 16.81 35.92
N ARG A 245 -29.70 17.78 35.91
CA ARG A 245 -29.52 19.05 36.64
C ARG A 245 -28.98 18.69 38.02
N GLN A 246 -27.68 18.93 38.25
CA GLN A 246 -27.05 18.92 39.56
C GLN A 246 -27.63 20.11 40.33
N GLY A 247 -28.86 19.92 40.77
CA GLY A 247 -29.58 20.70 41.75
C GLY A 247 -29.90 19.85 42.96
N THR A 248 -29.08 18.83 43.26
CA THR A 248 -28.99 18.27 44.60
C THR A 248 -28.01 19.15 45.38
N PRO A 249 -28.49 20.00 46.31
CA PRO A 249 -27.59 20.76 47.17
C PRO A 249 -26.68 19.81 47.94
N ALA A 250 -25.41 20.18 48.04
CA ALA A 250 -24.36 19.41 48.68
C ALA A 250 -24.76 19.00 50.12
N PRO A 251 -24.68 17.71 50.48
CA PRO A 251 -24.37 17.35 51.84
C PRO A 251 -22.89 17.66 52.08
N GLU A 252 -22.62 18.50 53.07
CA GLU A 252 -21.31 18.78 53.62
C GLU A 252 -20.48 17.50 53.82
N ALA A 253 -19.19 17.62 53.50
CA ALA A 253 -18.08 16.82 54.00
C ALA A 253 -18.09 15.31 53.68
N ALA A 254 -17.55 14.92 52.52
CA ALA A 254 -16.94 13.60 52.37
C ALA A 254 -15.88 13.58 51.27
N THR A 255 -14.62 13.59 51.72
CA THR A 255 -13.37 13.11 51.11
C THR A 255 -13.21 13.12 49.58
N SER A 256 -12.16 13.81 49.14
CA SER A 256 -11.72 13.97 47.76
C SER A 256 -11.77 12.66 46.97
N PRO A 257 -12.31 12.63 45.74
CA PRO A 257 -12.31 11.44 44.89
C PRO A 257 -10.89 10.94 44.58
N HIS A 258 -9.89 11.80 44.71
CA HIS A 258 -8.48 11.42 44.58
C HIS A 258 -8.02 10.51 45.74
N ASP A 259 -8.58 10.66 46.95
CA ASP A 259 -8.26 9.81 48.10
C ASP A 259 -8.85 8.40 47.96
N ARG A 260 -9.98 8.26 47.25
CA ARG A 260 -10.60 6.94 46.98
C ARG A 260 -9.86 6.12 45.94
N LEU A 261 -9.32 6.75 44.90
CA LEU A 261 -8.52 6.08 43.87
C LEU A 261 -7.15 5.64 44.41
N VAL A 262 -6.54 6.43 45.29
CA VAL A 262 -5.28 6.06 45.96
C VAL A 262 -5.48 4.91 46.96
N ALA A 263 -6.61 4.87 47.68
CA ALA A 263 -6.93 3.76 48.59
C ALA A 263 -7.23 2.44 47.86
N ALA A 264 -7.87 2.48 46.68
CA ALA A 264 -8.16 1.28 45.89
C ALA A 264 -6.90 0.68 45.23
N ALA A 265 -5.92 1.51 44.85
CA ALA A 265 -4.67 1.04 44.25
C ALA A 265 -3.69 0.42 45.26
N ALA A 266 -3.87 0.67 46.57
CA ALA A 266 -2.97 0.18 47.61
C ALA A 266 -3.36 -1.23 48.16
N GLY A 267 -4.48 -1.81 47.73
CA GLY A 267 -5.06 -2.99 48.38
C GLY A 267 -4.82 -4.36 47.74
N ASP A 268 -4.32 -4.45 46.50
CA ASP A 268 -4.53 -5.67 45.67
C ASP A 268 -3.23 -6.34 45.14
N GLY A 269 -2.09 -6.10 45.78
CA GLY A 269 -0.77 -6.44 45.21
C GLY A 269 0.13 -7.37 46.02
N GLU A 270 -0.36 -8.11 47.01
CA GLU A 270 0.45 -8.97 47.89
C GLU A 270 0.06 -10.47 47.83
N GLU A 271 -0.26 -10.99 46.64
CA GLU A 271 -0.40 -12.44 46.43
C GLU A 271 0.80 -13.03 45.66
N ARG A 272 1.77 -13.49 46.46
CA ARG A 272 2.24 -14.89 46.49
C ARG A 272 2.70 -15.50 45.16
N LEU A 273 3.96 -15.25 44.80
CA LEU A 273 4.72 -16.14 43.93
C LEU A 273 5.09 -17.40 44.71
N GLU A 274 4.23 -18.42 44.66
CA GLU A 274 4.64 -19.79 45.01
C GLU A 274 5.52 -20.36 43.89
N GLU A 275 6.76 -20.55 44.29
CA GLU A 275 7.87 -21.26 43.69
C GLU A 275 7.44 -22.69 43.29
N GLY A 276 7.26 -22.91 41.99
CA GLY A 276 7.02 -24.22 41.38
C GLY A 276 8.29 -24.74 40.72
N ASP A 277 9.14 -25.35 41.54
CA ASP A 277 10.21 -26.27 41.17
C ASP A 277 9.58 -27.60 40.72
N GLU A 278 9.84 -28.09 39.50
CA GLU A 278 9.92 -29.53 39.18
C GLU A 278 10.24 -29.84 37.69
N ILE A 279 11.40 -30.49 37.52
CA ILE A 279 11.89 -31.44 36.49
C ILE A 279 12.34 -30.91 35.12
#